data_AF-A0A951U3J2-F1
#
_entry.id   AF-A0A951U3J2-F1
#
_cell.length_a   1.000
_cell.length_b   1.000
_cell.length_c   1.000
_cell.angle_alpha   90.00
_cell.angle_beta   90.00
_cell.angle_gamma   90.00
#
_symmetry.space_group_name_H-M   'P 1'
#
loop_
_entity.id
_entity.type
_entity.pdbx_description
1 polymer ?
#
loop_
_entity_poly.entity_id
_entity_poly.type
_entity_poly.pdbx_seq_one_letter_code
_entity_poly.pdbx_strand_id
1 'polypeptide(L)'
;MNFPKLRFHSLLLLALCSLVASFCIATLIVSAHPSDPVIVQQPATVRLQRANTFELQGEGVRITYSATSTNGEPELRYQALQRQRIFRGSEIRSTETEIGQLLTVTLEQVPDLRTTTLTLLLPIVNLRDSNAQRPVQTSAIETAQRTSIGGPDLVEGQVQTYRTLRLRGTARLLKF
;
A
#
# COMPACT_ATOMS: atom_id res chain seq x y z
N MET A 1 -28.33 -34.98 71.56
CA MET A 1 -28.51 -36.45 71.57
C MET A 1 -27.15 -37.10 71.45
N ASN A 2 -26.90 -38.02 72.36
CA ASN A 2 -25.64 -38.67 72.69
C ASN A 2 -25.64 -40.06 72.03
N PHE A 3 -24.59 -40.44 71.29
CA PHE A 3 -24.32 -41.85 71.00
C PHE A 3 -22.81 -42.14 71.08
N PRO A 4 -22.38 -43.07 71.95
CA PRO A 4 -20.99 -43.35 72.23
C PRO A 4 -20.41 -44.57 71.47
N LYS A 5 -19.08 -44.56 71.46
CA LYS A 5 -18.05 -45.60 71.20
C LYS A 5 -18.45 -47.09 71.34
N LEU A 6 -17.85 -47.93 70.48
CA LEU A 6 -17.42 -49.32 70.74
C LEU A 6 -16.25 -49.63 69.76
N ARG A 7 -14.95 -49.62 70.13
CA ARG A 7 -14.08 -50.61 70.82
C ARG A 7 -13.93 -51.99 70.14
N PHE A 8 -12.67 -52.37 69.84
CA PHE A 8 -11.95 -53.67 69.98
C PHE A 8 -10.88 -53.80 68.87
N HIS A 9 -9.62 -53.35 69.02
CA HIS A 9 -8.44 -54.05 69.60
C HIS A 9 -8.27 -55.53 69.20
N SER A 10 -7.26 -55.80 68.35
CA SER A 10 -6.44 -57.02 68.43
C SER A 10 -5.09 -56.81 67.73
N LEU A 11 -4.08 -56.45 68.52
CA LEU A 11 -2.66 -56.76 68.24
C LEU A 11 -2.49 -58.28 68.26
N LEU A 12 -1.72 -58.87 67.33
CA LEU A 12 -0.57 -59.77 67.65
C LEU A 12 0.15 -60.31 66.41
N LEU A 13 1.49 -60.18 66.40
CA LEU A 13 2.55 -61.13 65.92
C LEU A 13 2.48 -61.66 64.45
N LEU A 14 3.50 -61.54 63.58
CA LEU A 14 4.89 -62.04 63.63
C LEU A 14 5.66 -61.45 62.42
N ALA A 15 6.81 -60.79 62.61
CA ALA A 15 8.17 -61.33 62.45
C ALA A 15 8.70 -61.42 61.00
N LEU A 16 9.76 -60.61 60.76
CA LEU A 16 10.86 -60.74 59.81
C LEU A 16 10.66 -61.51 58.49
N CYS A 17 10.74 -60.79 57.36
CA CYS A 17 11.47 -61.30 56.20
C CYS A 17 12.16 -60.14 55.46
N SER A 18 13.46 -60.31 55.24
CA SER A 18 14.45 -59.39 54.71
C SER A 18 14.25 -59.02 53.22
N LEU A 19 14.73 -57.82 52.85
CA LEU A 19 15.37 -57.41 51.57
C LEU A 19 14.78 -58.05 50.29
N VAL A 20 14.20 -57.30 49.34
CA VAL A 20 14.89 -56.77 48.14
C VAL A 20 13.97 -55.78 47.40
N ALA A 21 14.59 -54.72 46.89
CA ALA A 21 14.15 -53.69 45.95
C ALA A 21 12.92 -54.00 45.06
N SER A 22 12.02 -53.02 44.90
CA SER A 22 11.88 -52.26 43.65
C SER A 22 10.60 -51.41 43.64
N PHE A 23 10.78 -50.16 43.25
CA PHE A 23 9.80 -49.14 42.88
C PHE A 23 8.37 -49.61 42.51
N CYS A 24 7.36 -49.11 43.24
CA CYS A 24 6.00 -48.95 42.74
C CYS A 24 5.41 -47.66 43.33
N ILE A 25 5.70 -46.53 42.68
CA ILE A 25 5.05 -45.24 42.95
C ILE A 25 3.63 -45.37 42.42
N ALA A 26 2.64 -45.30 43.30
CA ALA A 26 1.24 -45.21 42.94
C ALA A 26 0.97 -43.85 42.27
N THR A 27 0.78 -43.85 40.95
CA THR A 27 0.49 -42.66 40.16
C THR A 27 -0.93 -42.15 40.45
N LEU A 28 -1.02 -40.93 40.98
CA LEU A 28 -2.27 -40.17 41.04
C LEU A 28 -2.73 -39.86 39.61
N ILE A 29 -3.94 -40.29 39.25
CA ILE A 29 -4.59 -39.90 37.99
C ILE A 29 -5.08 -38.45 38.17
N VAL A 30 -4.34 -37.49 37.64
CA VAL A 30 -4.83 -36.14 37.39
C VAL A 30 -5.85 -36.24 36.26
N SER A 31 -7.11 -35.93 36.54
CA SER A 31 -8.13 -35.80 35.50
C SER A 31 -7.79 -34.58 34.65
N ALA A 32 -7.31 -34.81 33.42
CA ALA A 32 -7.06 -33.77 32.45
C ALA A 32 -8.41 -33.21 31.99
N HIS A 33 -8.75 -32.02 32.47
CA HIS A 33 -9.83 -31.22 31.89
C HIS A 33 -9.43 -30.87 30.44
N PRO A 34 -10.25 -31.16 29.42
CA PRO A 34 -9.93 -30.77 28.05
C PRO A 34 -9.93 -29.24 27.98
N SER A 35 -8.74 -28.66 27.85
CA SER A 35 -8.60 -27.23 27.55
C SER A 35 -9.13 -26.99 26.14
N ASP A 36 -10.22 -26.24 26.04
CA ASP A 36 -10.72 -25.71 24.77
C ASP A 36 -9.57 -24.99 24.03
N PRO A 37 -9.43 -25.17 22.71
CA PRO A 37 -8.42 -24.45 21.95
C PRO A 37 -8.75 -22.96 22.04
N VAL A 38 -7.90 -22.19 22.73
CA VAL A 38 -7.91 -20.74 22.67
C VAL A 38 -7.55 -20.36 21.23
N ILE A 39 -8.55 -19.99 20.43
CA ILE A 39 -8.35 -19.37 19.12
C ILE A 39 -7.71 -18.01 19.39
N VAL A 40 -6.37 -17.97 19.37
CA VAL A 40 -5.64 -16.70 19.30
C VAL A 40 -5.92 -16.12 17.92
N GLN A 41 -6.89 -15.21 17.84
CA GLN A 41 -7.09 -14.42 16.62
C GLN A 41 -5.86 -13.53 16.45
N GLN A 42 -4.92 -13.99 15.61
CA GLN A 42 -3.83 -13.15 15.12
C GLN A 42 -4.45 -11.87 14.54
N PRO A 43 -4.03 -10.67 14.96
CA PRO A 43 -4.60 -9.44 14.39
C PRO A 43 -4.36 -9.47 12.88
N ALA A 44 -5.42 -9.27 12.11
CA ALA A 44 -5.31 -9.13 10.66
C ALA A 44 -4.26 -8.07 10.34
N THR A 45 -3.19 -8.44 9.62
CA THR A 45 -2.14 -7.51 9.25
C THR A 45 -2.71 -6.53 8.23
N VAL A 46 -2.85 -5.26 8.60
CA VAL A 46 -3.28 -4.20 7.67
C VAL A 46 -2.18 -4.00 6.64
N ARG A 47 -2.36 -4.54 5.43
CA ARG A 47 -1.42 -4.35 4.32
C ARG A 47 -1.72 -3.01 3.64
N LEU A 48 -0.79 -2.07 3.75
CA LEU A 48 -0.86 -0.83 2.98
C LEU A 48 -0.48 -1.10 1.52
N GLN A 49 -1.33 -0.66 0.60
CA GLN A 49 -1.11 -0.76 -0.84
C GLN A 49 -1.06 0.64 -1.45
N ARG A 50 -0.13 0.88 -2.37
CA ARG A 50 0.00 2.17 -3.03
C ARG A 50 -1.06 2.30 -4.12
N ALA A 51 -1.71 3.46 -4.21
CA ALA A 51 -2.58 3.78 -5.33
C ALA A 51 -1.79 3.78 -6.64
N ASN A 52 -2.38 3.22 -7.70
CA ASN A 52 -1.78 3.15 -9.03
C ASN A 52 -2.67 3.82 -10.10
N THR A 53 -3.84 4.33 -9.71
CA THR A 53 -4.73 5.07 -10.62
C THR A 53 -5.21 6.35 -9.98
N PHE A 54 -5.21 7.41 -10.77
CA PHE A 54 -5.51 8.77 -10.35
C PHE A 54 -6.45 9.44 -11.35
N GLU A 55 -7.48 10.09 -10.83
CA GLU A 55 -8.42 10.92 -11.57
C GLU A 55 -8.37 12.32 -10.98
N LEU A 56 -7.88 13.28 -11.77
CA LEU A 56 -7.51 14.62 -11.32
C LEU A 56 -8.19 15.67 -12.22
N GLN A 57 -8.58 16.78 -11.63
CA GLN A 57 -9.14 17.92 -12.36
C GLN A 57 -8.83 19.25 -11.67
N GLY A 58 -8.78 20.31 -12.46
CA GLY A 58 -8.54 21.68 -12.00
C GLY A 58 -8.22 22.61 -13.16
N GLU A 59 -8.58 23.89 -13.02
CA GLU A 59 -8.22 24.94 -13.99
C GLU A 59 -8.58 24.61 -15.46
N GLY A 60 -9.73 23.95 -15.67
CA GLY A 60 -10.21 23.56 -17.00
C GLY A 60 -9.50 22.34 -17.62
N VAL A 61 -8.68 21.65 -16.83
CA VAL A 61 -7.95 20.44 -17.23
C VAL A 61 -8.49 19.24 -16.45
N ARG A 62 -8.59 18.08 -17.13
CA ARG A 62 -8.81 16.77 -16.54
C ARG A 62 -7.66 15.83 -16.94
N ILE A 63 -7.10 15.14 -15.95
CA ILE A 63 -6.03 14.17 -16.14
C ILE A 63 -6.44 12.85 -15.50
N THR A 64 -6.33 11.77 -16.26
CA THR A 64 -6.43 10.41 -15.72
C THR A 64 -5.11 9.71 -15.94
N TYR A 65 -4.57 9.08 -14.90
CA TYR A 65 -3.34 8.30 -15.00
C TYR A 65 -3.55 6.93 -14.40
N SER A 66 -3.01 5.90 -15.06
CA SER A 66 -2.91 4.55 -14.51
C SER A 66 -1.50 4.02 -14.74
N ALA A 67 -0.82 3.58 -13.69
CA ALA A 67 0.54 3.02 -13.76
C ALA A 67 0.58 1.65 -14.45
N THR A 68 -0.56 0.98 -14.51
CA THR A 68 -0.77 -0.24 -15.29
C THR A 68 -2.14 -0.09 -15.95
N SER A 69 -2.23 -0.40 -17.25
CA SER A 69 -3.50 -0.42 -18.00
C SER A 69 -3.86 -1.86 -18.38
N THR A 70 -4.99 -2.05 -19.07
CA THR A 70 -5.39 -3.36 -19.62
C THR A 70 -4.32 -3.99 -20.52
N ASN A 71 -3.42 -3.18 -21.08
CA ASN A 71 -2.36 -3.62 -21.97
C ASN A 71 -1.01 -3.80 -21.24
N GLY A 72 -0.99 -3.66 -19.91
CA GLY A 72 0.21 -3.78 -19.08
C GLY A 72 1.08 -2.52 -19.01
N GLU A 73 0.86 -1.54 -19.88
CA GLU A 73 1.65 -0.30 -19.93
C GLU A 73 0.98 0.86 -19.17
N PRO A 74 1.74 1.83 -18.65
CA PRO A 74 1.18 3.07 -18.11
C PRO A 74 0.37 3.84 -19.16
N GLU A 75 -0.73 4.46 -18.77
CA GLU A 75 -1.54 5.33 -19.63
C GLU A 75 -1.86 6.65 -18.91
N LEU A 76 -1.70 7.77 -19.62
CA LEU A 76 -2.08 9.10 -19.17
C LEU A 76 -3.02 9.72 -20.20
N ARG A 77 -4.18 10.18 -19.76
CA ARG A 77 -5.13 10.96 -20.56
C ARG A 77 -5.12 12.39 -20.08
N TYR A 78 -4.94 13.32 -21.01
CA TYR A 78 -5.02 14.75 -20.76
C TYR A 78 -6.16 15.33 -21.60
N GLN A 79 -7.04 16.07 -20.95
CA GLN A 79 -8.18 16.75 -21.56
C GLN A 79 -8.18 18.21 -21.12
N ALA A 80 -8.19 19.13 -22.08
CA ALA A 80 -8.30 20.56 -21.82
C ALA A 80 -9.07 21.25 -22.95
N LEU A 81 -10.13 21.98 -22.62
CA LEU A 81 -11.03 22.62 -23.60
C LEU A 81 -11.51 21.61 -24.66
N GLN A 82 -11.09 21.78 -25.92
CA GLN A 82 -11.41 20.88 -27.05
C GLN A 82 -10.26 19.92 -27.42
N ARG A 83 -9.17 19.89 -26.64
CA ARG A 83 -8.01 19.04 -26.90
C ARG A 83 -8.02 17.83 -25.98
N GLN A 84 -7.92 16.65 -26.58
CA GLN A 84 -7.68 15.39 -25.88
C GLN A 84 -6.41 14.74 -26.41
N ARG A 85 -5.59 14.23 -25.50
CA ARG A 85 -4.38 13.46 -25.77
C ARG A 85 -4.33 12.24 -24.86
N ILE A 86 -3.82 11.14 -25.40
CA ILE A 86 -3.59 9.90 -24.66
C ILE A 86 -2.13 9.52 -24.91
N PHE A 87 -1.40 9.27 -23.83
CA PHE A 87 0.00 8.89 -23.83
C PHE A 87 0.12 7.50 -23.22
N ARG A 88 1.02 6.67 -23.74
CA ARG A 88 1.26 5.30 -23.27
C ARG A 88 2.73 4.97 -23.18
N GLY A 89 3.07 4.07 -22.27
CA GLY A 89 4.40 3.47 -22.20
C GLY A 89 5.51 4.53 -22.19
N SER A 90 6.38 4.48 -23.21
CA SER A 90 7.55 5.36 -23.34
C SER A 90 7.23 6.83 -23.62
N GLU A 91 5.99 7.18 -23.99
CA GLU A 91 5.56 8.58 -24.12
C GLU A 91 5.47 9.28 -22.74
N ILE A 92 5.38 8.49 -21.68
CA ILE A 92 5.30 8.96 -20.28
C ILE A 92 6.67 8.78 -19.63
N ARG A 93 7.42 9.87 -19.56
CA ARG A 93 8.72 9.89 -18.87
C ARG A 93 8.47 10.00 -17.36
N SER A 94 8.92 8.99 -16.60
CA SER A 94 8.77 8.97 -15.14
C SER A 94 10.10 9.26 -14.43
N THR A 95 10.05 10.02 -13.35
CA THR A 95 11.20 10.28 -12.48
C THR A 95 10.75 10.27 -11.02
N GLU A 96 11.35 9.41 -10.20
CA GLU A 96 11.13 9.39 -8.76
C GLU A 96 11.83 10.59 -8.10
N THR A 97 11.17 11.21 -7.12
CA THR A 97 11.68 12.36 -6.37
C THR A 97 11.27 12.25 -4.90
N GLU A 98 11.84 13.09 -4.04
CA GLU A 98 11.50 13.13 -2.61
C GLU A 98 10.03 13.53 -2.34
N ILE A 99 9.40 14.22 -3.29
CA ILE A 99 8.02 14.71 -3.19
C ILE A 99 7.01 13.83 -3.95
N GLY A 100 7.44 12.65 -4.41
CA GLY A 100 6.63 11.71 -5.19
C GLY A 100 7.21 11.46 -6.57
N GLN A 101 6.37 11.06 -7.52
CA GLN A 101 6.80 10.73 -8.88
C GLN A 101 6.44 11.86 -9.85
N LEU A 102 7.38 12.28 -10.69
CA LEU A 102 7.12 13.22 -11.78
C LEU A 102 6.82 12.45 -13.06
N LEU A 103 5.65 12.69 -13.65
CA LEU A 103 5.24 12.11 -14.92
C LEU A 103 5.22 13.20 -15.99
N THR A 104 6.07 13.06 -17.01
CA THR A 104 6.26 14.09 -18.05
C THR A 104 5.88 13.58 -19.44
N VAL A 105 4.96 14.29 -20.09
CA VAL A 105 4.49 14.01 -21.46
C VAL A 105 4.65 15.25 -22.35
N THR A 106 4.74 15.06 -23.67
CA THR A 106 4.80 16.17 -24.63
C THR A 106 3.41 16.46 -25.17
N LEU A 107 2.84 17.61 -24.87
CA LEU A 107 1.49 18.01 -25.31
C LEU A 107 1.48 18.50 -26.77
N GLU A 108 2.52 19.22 -27.16
CA GLU A 108 2.67 19.85 -28.46
C GLU A 108 4.15 20.01 -28.80
N GLN A 109 4.50 19.81 -30.07
CA GLN A 109 5.83 20.11 -30.60
C GLN A 109 5.67 20.77 -31.96
N VAL A 110 6.12 22.02 -32.05
CA VAL A 110 6.18 22.80 -33.29
C VAL A 110 7.65 23.13 -33.55
N PRO A 111 8.27 22.55 -34.59
CA PRO A 111 9.63 22.87 -34.97
C PRO A 111 9.85 24.38 -35.06
N ASP A 112 11.01 24.85 -34.58
CA ASP A 112 11.43 26.27 -34.60
C ASP A 112 10.58 27.28 -33.86
N LEU A 113 9.58 26.80 -33.14
CA LEU A 113 8.69 27.67 -32.40
C LEU A 113 8.69 27.27 -30.93
N ARG A 114 8.15 26.08 -30.63
CA ARG A 114 8.02 25.64 -29.24
C ARG A 114 7.80 24.15 -29.09
N THR A 115 8.23 23.63 -27.95
CA THR A 115 7.77 22.37 -27.38
C THR A 115 7.02 22.66 -26.10
N THR A 116 5.80 22.12 -25.96
CA THR A 116 5.00 22.21 -24.74
C THR A 116 4.95 20.84 -24.08
N THR A 117 5.40 20.74 -22.83
CA THR A 117 5.29 19.54 -22.01
C THR A 117 4.35 19.77 -20.83
N LEU A 118 3.83 18.66 -20.29
CA LEU A 118 3.13 18.62 -19.01
C LEU A 118 3.92 17.71 -18.08
N THR A 119 4.28 18.21 -16.90
CA THR A 119 4.84 17.42 -15.81
C THR A 119 3.84 17.36 -14.66
N LEU A 120 3.27 16.20 -14.39
CA LEU A 120 2.39 15.94 -13.26
C LEU A 120 3.22 15.49 -12.05
N LEU A 121 3.06 16.17 -10.91
CA LEU A 121 3.54 15.65 -9.63
C LEU A 121 2.52 14.65 -9.09
N LEU A 122 2.94 13.41 -8.88
CA LEU A 122 2.10 12.33 -8.39
C LEU A 122 2.49 11.97 -6.95
N PRO A 123 1.67 12.32 -5.95
CA PRO A 123 2.00 12.02 -4.56
C PRO A 123 1.84 10.53 -4.26
N ILE A 124 2.61 10.04 -3.29
CA ILE A 124 2.44 8.68 -2.77
C ILE A 124 1.17 8.62 -1.92
N VAL A 125 0.20 7.79 -2.34
CA VAL A 125 -1.02 7.54 -1.58
C VAL A 125 -1.07 6.08 -1.16
N ASN A 126 -1.07 5.85 0.16
CA ASN A 126 -1.19 4.52 0.75
C ASN A 126 -2.65 4.24 1.16
N LEU A 127 -3.17 3.10 0.75
CA LEU A 127 -4.52 2.64 0.97
C LEU A 127 -4.51 1.43 1.90
N ARG A 128 -5.42 1.39 2.87
CA ARG A 128 -5.57 0.25 3.81
C ARG A 128 -6.39 -0.90 3.24
N ASP A 129 -7.20 -0.61 2.24
CA ASP A 129 -8.05 -1.54 1.52
C ASP A 129 -7.87 -1.28 0.03
N SER A 130 -7.79 -2.34 -0.76
CA SER A 130 -7.75 -2.27 -2.22
C SER A 130 -8.95 -1.56 -2.85
N ASN A 131 -10.11 -1.56 -2.20
CA ASN A 131 -11.32 -0.90 -2.69
C ASN A 131 -11.41 0.57 -2.23
N ALA A 132 -10.47 1.05 -1.42
CA ALA A 132 -10.51 2.40 -0.90
C ALA A 132 -10.14 3.43 -1.98
N GLN A 133 -10.87 4.53 -1.97
CA GLN A 133 -10.54 5.75 -2.71
C GLN A 133 -10.14 6.84 -1.72
N ARG A 134 -9.09 7.61 -2.02
CA ARG A 134 -8.65 8.72 -1.18
C ARG A 134 -8.60 10.03 -1.98
N PRO A 135 -9.06 11.14 -1.39
CA PRO A 135 -8.91 12.44 -2.02
C PRO A 135 -7.42 12.78 -2.16
N VAL A 136 -7.06 13.43 -3.27
CA VAL A 136 -5.73 13.91 -3.57
C VAL A 136 -5.80 15.37 -3.97
N GLN A 137 -4.78 16.11 -3.56
CA GLN A 137 -4.46 17.43 -4.09
C GLN A 137 -3.02 17.38 -4.58
N THR A 138 -2.76 17.92 -5.76
CA THR A 138 -1.42 17.96 -6.34
C THR A 138 -1.29 19.10 -7.35
N SER A 139 -0.13 19.23 -7.97
CA SER A 139 0.15 20.20 -9.01
C SER A 139 0.63 19.53 -10.29
N ALA A 140 0.35 20.15 -11.42
CA ALA A 140 1.06 19.89 -12.66
C ALA A 140 1.72 21.17 -13.17
N ILE A 141 2.76 21.05 -13.96
CA ILE A 141 3.47 22.18 -14.57
C ILE A 141 3.41 21.98 -16.08
N GLU A 142 2.77 22.90 -16.78
CA GLU A 142 2.95 23.03 -18.23
C GLU A 142 4.20 23.87 -18.48
N THR A 143 5.13 23.32 -19.25
CA THR A 143 6.36 24.01 -19.65
C THR A 143 6.32 24.28 -21.14
N ALA A 144 6.36 25.54 -21.54
CA ALA A 144 6.57 25.93 -22.92
C ALA A 144 8.03 26.32 -23.11
N GLN A 145 8.75 25.52 -23.90
CA GLN A 145 10.14 25.74 -24.26
C GLN A 145 10.22 26.29 -25.67
N ARG A 146 10.79 27.48 -25.83
CA ARG A 146 11.11 28.05 -27.16
C ARG A 146 12.19 27.21 -27.83
N THR A 147 12.07 26.98 -29.13
CA THR A 147 13.01 26.17 -29.91
C THR A 147 13.54 26.96 -31.11
N SER A 148 14.67 26.53 -31.65
CA SER A 148 15.29 27.02 -32.88
C SER A 148 16.01 25.86 -33.57
N ILE A 149 15.94 25.76 -34.91
CA ILE A 149 16.63 24.75 -35.72
C ILE A 149 18.13 24.75 -35.41
N GLY A 150 18.71 25.93 -35.16
CA GLY A 150 20.13 26.07 -34.88
C GLY A 150 20.53 25.78 -33.42
N GLY A 151 19.58 25.33 -32.59
CA GLY A 151 19.82 24.93 -31.21
C GLY A 151 19.31 25.93 -30.16
N PRO A 152 19.30 25.53 -28.87
CA PRO A 152 18.75 26.34 -27.78
C PRO A 152 19.55 27.62 -27.49
N ASP A 153 20.86 27.63 -27.76
CA ASP A 153 21.75 28.77 -27.47
C ASP A 153 21.48 29.99 -28.37
N LEU A 154 20.69 29.81 -29.44
CA LEU A 154 20.26 30.89 -30.33
C LEU A 154 18.96 31.56 -29.86
N VAL A 155 18.42 31.14 -28.72
CA VAL A 155 17.21 31.72 -28.14
C VAL A 155 17.60 32.60 -26.95
N GLU A 156 17.53 33.92 -27.15
CA GLU A 156 17.87 34.88 -26.10
C GLU A 156 16.85 34.89 -24.95
N GLY A 157 17.38 35.06 -23.73
CA GLY A 157 16.61 35.23 -22.50
C GLY A 157 16.12 33.92 -21.87
N GLN A 158 15.00 33.99 -21.17
CA GLN A 158 14.37 32.81 -20.57
C GLN A 158 13.74 31.94 -21.66
N VAL A 159 14.33 30.76 -21.91
CA VAL A 159 13.89 29.83 -22.96
C VAL A 159 12.61 29.07 -22.55
N GLN A 160 12.39 28.87 -21.25
CA GLN A 160 11.29 28.10 -20.70
C GLN A 160 10.33 28.97 -19.89
N THR A 161 9.04 28.87 -20.18
CA THR A 161 7.97 29.48 -19.36
C THR A 161 7.13 28.39 -18.72
N TYR A 162 6.57 28.68 -17.55
CA TYR A 162 5.85 27.70 -16.73
C TYR A 162 4.46 28.20 -16.39
N ARG A 163 3.48 27.29 -16.47
CA ARG A 163 2.13 27.46 -15.90
C ARG A 163 1.87 26.33 -14.92
N THR A 164 1.68 26.65 -13.65
CA THR A 164 1.35 25.67 -12.63
C THR A 164 -0.16 25.51 -12.53
N LEU A 165 -0.63 24.26 -12.62
CA LEU A 165 -2.02 23.87 -12.48
C LEU A 165 -2.24 23.27 -11.11
N ARG A 166 -3.20 23.78 -10.35
CA ARG A 166 -3.66 23.16 -9.09
C ARG A 166 -4.72 22.12 -9.40
N LEU A 167 -4.46 20.88 -9.01
CA LEU A 167 -5.31 19.73 -9.31
C LEU A 167 -5.86 19.12 -8.03
N ARG A 168 -7.10 18.65 -8.10
CA ARG A 168 -7.76 17.87 -7.05
C ARG A 168 -8.45 16.67 -7.66
N GLY A 169 -8.62 15.63 -6.86
CA GLY A 169 -9.34 14.46 -7.33
C GLY A 169 -9.14 13.29 -6.39
N THR A 170 -8.94 12.11 -6.97
CA THR A 170 -8.91 10.87 -6.20
C THR A 170 -7.87 9.89 -6.68
N ALA A 171 -7.34 9.12 -5.74
CA ALA A 171 -6.43 8.02 -5.98
C ALA A 171 -7.04 6.70 -5.50
N ARG A 172 -6.85 5.63 -6.27
CA ARG A 172 -7.35 4.28 -6.00
C ARG A 172 -6.35 3.21 -6.44
N LEU A 173 -6.55 1.99 -5.97
CA LEU A 173 -5.83 0.81 -6.45
C LEU A 173 -6.73 0.05 -7.43
N LEU A 174 -6.24 -0.16 -8.65
CA LEU A 174 -6.80 -1.10 -9.61
C LEU A 174 -5.92 -2.34 -9.68
N LYS A 175 -6.55 -3.52 -9.56
CA LYS A 175 -5.92 -4.82 -9.76
C LYS A 175 -6.22 -5.27 -11.19
N PHE A 176 -5.19 -5.71 -11.91
CA PHE A 176 -5.27 -6.26 -13.26
C PHE A 176 -4.95 -7.75 -13.21
#